data_AF-A0A2D5Z135-F1
#
_entry.id   AF-A0A2D5Z135-F1
#
_cell.length_a   1.000
_cell.length_b   1.000
_cell.length_c   1.000
_cell.angle_alpha   90.00
_cell.angle_beta   90.00
_cell.angle_gamma   90.00
#
_symmetry.space_group_name_H-M   'P 1'
#
loop_
_entity.id
_entity.type
_entity.pdbx_description
1 polymer ?
#
loop_
_entity_poly.entity_id
_entity_poly.type
_entity_poly.pdbx_seq_one_letter_code
_entity_poly.pdbx_strand_id
1 'polypeptide(L)'
;PFLRQAQALFVQAEAAVKDSPVLFQRVRHARMGVDKATVILFPKLYREWIEGGNKPDDIPFDREQIAERVRQTYDEQWSLRVDANDPGPSGREVREYQRRDFLDSITTALRRKLIIVARPKKFADLPDDACFQYAADAFGYTREGTEVVEVEEAESGIANRSVLTDAEIKAMTHPLRLDLHDHNRKATGHEPTIESIEMGDIAGSGYHWYQFGTYALGLTSFLWFYEPALQLNVNNACDPFDLGQTFDIWVHVKFEGPAFKHGLPDQANAILIERVVLVKKG
;
A
#
# COMPACT_ATOMS: atom_id res chain seq x y z
N PRO A 1 -8.90 -17.66 0.05
CA PRO A 1 -9.95 -18.63 -0.43
C PRO A 1 -10.58 -18.26 -1.79
N PHE A 2 -11.13 -17.04 -1.92
CA PHE A 2 -11.85 -16.59 -3.12
C PHE A 2 -11.01 -16.62 -4.41
N LEU A 3 -9.85 -15.94 -4.44
CA LEU A 3 -9.03 -15.83 -5.65
C LEU A 3 -8.55 -17.19 -6.17
N ARG A 4 -8.24 -18.13 -5.28
CA ARG A 4 -7.88 -19.51 -5.66
C ARG A 4 -9.03 -20.23 -6.35
N GLN A 5 -10.25 -20.13 -5.79
CA GLN A 5 -11.44 -20.72 -6.39
C GLN A 5 -11.76 -20.07 -7.74
N ALA A 6 -11.67 -18.74 -7.82
CA ALA A 6 -11.88 -18.00 -9.05
C ALA A 6 -10.89 -18.43 -10.15
N GLN A 7 -9.60 -18.55 -9.84
CA GLN A 7 -8.62 -19.05 -10.82
C GLN A 7 -8.93 -20.49 -11.27
N ALA A 8 -9.32 -21.37 -10.36
CA ALA A 8 -9.69 -22.74 -10.71
C ALA A 8 -10.93 -22.80 -11.62
N LEU A 9 -11.93 -21.96 -11.38
CA LEU A 9 -13.13 -21.85 -12.23
C LEU A 9 -12.77 -21.34 -13.62
N PHE A 10 -11.87 -20.37 -13.74
CA PHE A 10 -11.41 -19.90 -15.05
C PHE A 10 -10.62 -20.97 -15.82
N VAL A 11 -9.82 -21.79 -15.15
CA VAL A 11 -9.15 -22.95 -15.78
C VAL A 11 -10.19 -23.94 -16.34
N GLN A 12 -11.26 -24.22 -15.58
CA GLN A 12 -12.35 -25.09 -16.06
C GLN A 12 -13.10 -24.45 -17.25
N ALA A 13 -13.37 -23.15 -17.18
CA ALA A 13 -14.03 -22.42 -18.26
C ALA A 13 -13.19 -22.43 -19.55
N GLU A 14 -11.88 -22.18 -19.45
CA GLU A 14 -10.95 -22.26 -20.59
C GLU A 14 -10.97 -23.66 -21.23
N ALA A 15 -10.94 -24.72 -20.41
CA ALA A 15 -11.00 -26.10 -20.89
C ALA A 15 -12.33 -26.42 -21.60
N ALA A 16 -13.45 -25.91 -21.09
CA ALA A 16 -14.78 -26.15 -21.66
C ALA A 16 -14.98 -25.50 -23.03
N VAL A 17 -14.24 -24.42 -23.34
CA VAL A 17 -14.35 -23.67 -24.59
C VAL A 17 -13.11 -23.79 -25.48
N LYS A 18 -12.20 -24.73 -25.19
CA LYS A 18 -10.89 -24.88 -25.86
C LYS A 18 -10.99 -24.97 -27.39
N ASP A 19 -12.07 -25.56 -27.91
CA ASP A 19 -12.29 -25.79 -29.34
C ASP A 19 -12.96 -24.59 -30.03
N SER A 20 -13.28 -23.52 -29.29
CA SER A 20 -13.84 -22.27 -29.82
C SER A 20 -12.88 -21.11 -29.55
N PRO A 21 -12.08 -20.69 -30.55
CA PRO A 21 -11.10 -19.61 -30.38
C PRO A 21 -11.72 -18.31 -29.85
N VAL A 22 -12.93 -17.97 -30.31
CA VAL A 22 -13.65 -16.77 -29.89
C VAL A 22 -14.06 -16.84 -28.42
N LEU A 23 -14.63 -17.97 -27.97
CA LEU A 23 -15.04 -18.12 -26.58
C LEU A 23 -13.81 -18.23 -25.66
N PHE A 24 -12.78 -18.94 -26.09
CA PHE A 24 -11.51 -19.06 -25.37
C PHE A 24 -10.87 -17.69 -25.10
N GLN A 25 -10.80 -16.83 -26.13
CA GLN A 25 -10.30 -15.46 -25.98
C GLN A 25 -11.16 -14.62 -25.03
N ARG A 26 -12.49 -14.75 -25.08
CA ARG A 26 -13.40 -14.03 -24.17
C ARG A 26 -13.21 -14.46 -22.71
N VAL A 27 -13.03 -15.76 -22.47
CA VAL A 27 -12.76 -16.30 -21.13
C VAL A 27 -11.42 -15.77 -20.60
N ARG A 28 -10.35 -15.78 -21.41
CA ARG A 28 -9.05 -15.18 -21.03
C ARG A 28 -9.17 -13.71 -20.66
N HIS A 29 -9.87 -12.92 -21.49
CA HIS A 29 -10.09 -11.51 -21.19
C HIS A 29 -10.88 -11.30 -19.89
N ALA A 30 -11.90 -12.12 -19.62
CA ALA A 30 -12.64 -12.06 -18.36
C ALA A 30 -11.77 -12.44 -17.14
N ARG A 31 -10.91 -13.44 -17.28
CA ARG A 31 -9.96 -13.88 -16.25
C ARG A 31 -8.95 -12.79 -15.86
N MET A 32 -8.57 -11.92 -16.79
CA MET A 32 -7.56 -10.87 -16.59
C MET A 32 -7.82 -10.03 -15.32
N GLY A 33 -9.08 -9.77 -14.97
CA GLY A 33 -9.42 -9.06 -13.73
C GLY A 33 -8.99 -9.82 -12.46
N VAL A 34 -9.20 -11.13 -12.42
CA VAL A 34 -8.76 -12.01 -11.31
C VAL A 34 -7.26 -12.15 -11.26
N ASP A 35 -6.61 -12.28 -12.43
CA ASP A 35 -5.16 -12.37 -12.52
C ASP A 35 -4.48 -11.08 -12.04
N LYS A 36 -4.97 -9.92 -12.51
CA LYS A 36 -4.51 -8.61 -12.04
C LYS A 36 -4.68 -8.45 -10.53
N ALA A 37 -5.86 -8.80 -10.00
CA ALA A 37 -6.11 -8.73 -8.56
C ALA A 37 -5.15 -9.64 -7.78
N THR A 38 -4.84 -10.84 -8.30
CA THR A 38 -3.91 -11.77 -7.66
C THR A 38 -2.48 -11.21 -7.61
N VAL A 39 -2.01 -10.57 -8.69
CA VAL A 39 -0.67 -9.94 -8.72
C VAL A 39 -0.59 -8.74 -7.77
N ILE A 40 -1.58 -7.85 -7.82
CA ILE A 40 -1.59 -6.62 -7.00
C ILE A 40 -1.74 -6.94 -5.51
N LEU A 41 -2.61 -7.89 -5.16
CA LEU A 41 -2.88 -8.27 -3.77
C LEU A 41 -1.93 -9.35 -3.25
N PHE A 42 -0.93 -9.77 -4.04
CA PHE A 42 -0.02 -10.84 -3.67
C PHE A 42 0.64 -10.64 -2.30
N PRO A 43 1.15 -9.44 -1.92
CA PRO A 43 1.74 -9.26 -0.59
C PRO A 43 0.77 -9.57 0.56
N LYS A 44 -0.51 -9.20 0.40
CA LYS A 44 -1.56 -9.52 1.37
C LYS A 44 -1.84 -11.02 1.41
N LEU A 45 -2.00 -11.66 0.25
CA LEU A 45 -2.23 -13.10 0.15
C LEU A 45 -1.07 -13.91 0.72
N TYR A 46 0.15 -13.46 0.49
CA TYR A 46 1.36 -14.05 1.02
C TYR A 46 1.41 -13.92 2.55
N ARG A 47 1.10 -12.75 3.10
CA ARG A 47 0.99 -12.56 4.56
C ARG A 47 -0.05 -13.49 5.19
N GLU A 48 -1.28 -13.52 4.66
CA GLU A 48 -2.37 -14.39 5.13
C GLU A 48 -1.96 -15.88 5.08
N TRP A 49 -1.21 -16.27 4.04
CA TRP A 49 -0.71 -17.63 3.88
C TRP A 49 0.27 -18.02 5.00
N ILE A 50 1.23 -17.15 5.31
CA ILE A 50 2.22 -17.37 6.38
C ILE A 50 1.57 -17.33 7.76
N GLU A 51 0.69 -16.35 8.02
CA GLU A 51 -0.05 -16.23 9.29
C GLU A 51 -0.92 -17.47 9.54
N GLY A 52 -1.42 -18.12 8.49
CA GLY A 52 -2.08 -19.42 8.55
C GLY A 52 -1.16 -20.62 8.85
N GLY A 53 0.13 -20.40 9.13
CA GLY A 53 1.12 -21.43 9.44
C GLY A 53 1.69 -22.19 8.23
N ASN A 54 1.45 -21.69 7.00
CA ASN A 54 1.94 -22.34 5.79
C ASN A 54 3.35 -21.87 5.44
N LYS A 55 4.08 -22.67 4.65
CA LYS A 55 5.42 -22.29 4.18
C LYS A 55 5.34 -21.34 2.98
N PRO A 56 6.24 -20.35 2.88
CA PRO A 56 6.35 -19.46 1.72
C PRO A 56 6.26 -20.15 0.35
N ASP A 57 7.03 -21.23 0.19
CA ASP A 57 7.22 -21.91 -1.09
C ASP A 57 5.97 -22.69 -1.54
N ASP A 58 5.03 -22.94 -0.64
CA ASP A 58 3.81 -23.71 -0.90
C ASP A 58 2.63 -22.82 -1.35
N ILE A 59 2.82 -21.50 -1.45
CA ILE A 59 1.75 -20.58 -1.84
C ILE A 59 1.21 -20.95 -3.25
N PRO A 60 -0.11 -21.09 -3.44
CA PRO A 60 -0.67 -21.65 -4.68
C PRO A 60 -0.74 -20.63 -5.83
N PHE A 61 0.13 -19.63 -5.84
CA PHE A 61 0.13 -18.53 -6.79
C PHE A 61 1.55 -18.31 -7.33
N ASP A 62 1.75 -18.62 -8.61
CA ASP A 62 2.95 -18.23 -9.35
C ASP A 62 2.75 -16.80 -9.87
N ARG A 63 3.22 -15.82 -9.09
CA ARG A 63 2.95 -14.40 -9.35
C ARG A 63 3.50 -13.96 -10.70
N GLU A 64 4.67 -14.46 -11.07
CA GLU A 64 5.38 -14.15 -12.30
C GLU A 64 4.64 -14.72 -13.51
N GLN A 65 4.20 -15.99 -13.44
CA GLN A 65 3.39 -16.60 -14.49
C GLN A 65 2.02 -15.93 -14.64
N ILE A 66 1.37 -15.57 -13.53
CA ILE A 66 0.09 -14.84 -13.56
C ILE A 66 0.28 -13.45 -14.19
N ALA A 67 1.32 -12.71 -13.81
CA ALA A 67 1.61 -11.41 -14.39
C ALA A 67 1.90 -11.49 -15.89
N GLU A 68 2.63 -12.51 -16.32
CA GLU A 68 2.88 -12.75 -17.74
C GLU A 68 1.59 -13.01 -18.51
N ARG A 69 0.68 -13.81 -17.95
CA ARG A 69 -0.65 -14.03 -18.54
C ARG A 69 -1.48 -12.75 -18.65
N VAL A 70 -1.37 -11.84 -17.67
CA VAL A 70 -2.00 -10.51 -17.74
C VAL A 70 -1.44 -9.71 -18.92
N ARG A 71 -0.11 -9.66 -19.08
CA ARG A 71 0.52 -8.93 -20.20
C ARG A 71 0.08 -9.46 -21.55
N GLN A 72 0.13 -10.78 -21.74
CA GLN A 72 -0.29 -11.44 -22.98
C GLN A 72 -1.76 -11.13 -23.30
N THR A 73 -2.64 -11.28 -22.31
CA THR A 73 -4.07 -11.01 -22.51
C THR A 73 -4.33 -9.54 -22.84
N TYR A 74 -3.60 -8.62 -22.21
CA TYR A 74 -3.72 -7.19 -22.49
C TYR A 74 -3.28 -6.85 -23.91
N ASP A 75 -2.14 -7.38 -24.36
CA ASP A 75 -1.62 -7.15 -25.71
C ASP A 75 -2.55 -7.75 -26.78
N GLU A 76 -3.09 -8.95 -26.55
CA GLU A 76 -4.12 -9.53 -27.42
C GLU A 76 -5.35 -8.60 -27.54
N GLN A 77 -5.84 -8.05 -26.43
CA GLN A 77 -6.98 -7.13 -26.45
C GLN A 77 -6.65 -5.78 -27.07
N TRP A 78 -5.41 -5.31 -26.92
CA TRP A 78 -4.92 -4.10 -27.56
C TRP A 78 -5.03 -4.24 -29.08
N SER A 79 -4.47 -5.31 -29.65
CA SER A 79 -4.50 -5.52 -31.10
C SER A 79 -5.92 -5.60 -31.66
N LEU A 80 -6.85 -6.24 -30.95
CA LEU A 80 -8.25 -6.38 -31.38
C LEU A 80 -9.06 -5.08 -31.30
N ARG A 81 -8.74 -4.20 -30.35
CA ARG A 81 -9.61 -3.05 -30.03
C ARG A 81 -9.03 -1.72 -30.48
N VAL A 82 -7.70 -1.62 -30.50
CA VAL A 82 -6.98 -0.38 -30.80
C VAL A 82 -6.40 -0.46 -32.19
N ASP A 83 -5.54 -1.44 -32.46
CA ASP A 83 -4.88 -1.54 -33.76
C ASP A 83 -5.88 -1.82 -34.88
N ALA A 84 -6.87 -2.70 -34.64
CA ALA A 84 -7.89 -3.04 -35.64
C ALA A 84 -8.91 -1.92 -35.94
N ASN A 85 -9.07 -0.93 -35.04
CA ASN A 85 -10.12 0.10 -35.17
C ASN A 85 -9.57 1.52 -35.37
N ASP A 86 -8.23 1.68 -35.46
CA ASP A 86 -7.48 2.94 -35.57
C ASP A 86 -8.19 4.17 -34.95
N PRO A 87 -7.99 4.46 -33.66
CA PRO A 87 -8.66 5.56 -32.97
C PRO A 87 -8.16 6.97 -33.41
N GLY A 88 -7.29 7.05 -34.42
CA GLY A 88 -6.59 8.26 -34.82
C GLY A 88 -5.51 8.69 -33.81
N PRO A 89 -4.72 9.72 -34.13
CA PRO A 89 -3.52 10.09 -33.36
C PRO A 89 -3.79 10.39 -31.88
N SER A 90 -4.75 11.27 -31.60
CA SER A 90 -5.09 11.66 -30.22
C SER A 90 -5.71 10.51 -29.42
N GLY A 91 -6.53 9.68 -30.07
CA GLY A 91 -7.12 8.51 -29.42
C GLY A 91 -6.10 7.41 -29.14
N ARG A 92 -5.09 7.28 -29.99
CA ARG A 92 -3.96 6.35 -29.80
C ARG A 92 -3.07 6.80 -28.64
N GLU A 93 -2.72 8.08 -28.57
CA GLU A 93 -1.89 8.63 -27.49
C GLU A 93 -2.50 8.38 -26.09
N VAL A 94 -3.79 8.68 -25.91
CA VAL A 94 -4.50 8.43 -24.64
C VAL A 94 -4.48 6.95 -24.26
N ARG A 95 -4.68 6.05 -25.23
CA ARG A 95 -4.66 4.61 -24.98
C ARG A 95 -3.24 4.11 -24.67
N GLU A 96 -2.22 4.64 -25.33
CA GLU A 96 -0.82 4.26 -25.09
C GLU A 96 -0.39 4.66 -23.68
N TYR A 97 -0.81 5.85 -23.23
CA TYR A 97 -0.66 6.25 -21.83
C TYR A 97 -1.32 5.26 -20.87
N GLN A 98 -2.59 4.90 -21.12
CA GLN A 98 -3.33 3.94 -20.28
C GLN A 98 -2.69 2.54 -20.28
N ARG A 99 -2.15 2.10 -21.42
CA ARG A 99 -1.43 0.83 -21.54
C ARG A 99 -0.16 0.86 -20.69
N ARG A 100 0.64 1.92 -20.81
CA ARG A 100 1.86 2.09 -20.01
C ARG A 100 1.53 2.08 -18.52
N ASP A 101 0.58 2.91 -18.08
CA ASP A 101 0.17 2.98 -16.68
C ASP A 101 -0.32 1.61 -16.14
N PHE A 102 -1.13 0.90 -16.92
CA PHE A 102 -1.57 -0.44 -16.58
C PHE A 102 -0.39 -1.42 -16.42
N LEU A 103 0.53 -1.47 -17.37
CA LEU A 103 1.68 -2.40 -17.34
C LEU A 103 2.71 -2.02 -16.27
N ASP A 104 2.89 -0.74 -16.00
CA ASP A 104 3.72 -0.22 -14.91
C ASP A 104 3.14 -0.64 -13.55
N SER A 105 1.82 -0.64 -13.39
CA SER A 105 1.18 -1.14 -12.17
C SER A 105 1.49 -2.63 -11.90
N ILE A 106 1.50 -3.47 -12.95
CA ILE A 106 1.86 -4.89 -12.85
C ILE A 106 3.34 -5.05 -12.52
N THR A 107 4.21 -4.30 -13.20
CA THR A 107 5.66 -4.34 -12.98
C THR A 107 6.02 -3.88 -11.56
N THR A 108 5.38 -2.82 -11.08
CA THR A 108 5.53 -2.32 -9.72
C THR A 108 5.11 -3.39 -8.71
N ALA A 109 3.97 -4.04 -8.91
CA ALA A 109 3.50 -5.11 -8.03
C ALA A 109 4.48 -6.31 -7.96
N LEU A 110 5.13 -6.66 -9.07
CA LEU A 110 6.16 -7.71 -9.09
C LEU A 110 7.44 -7.31 -8.36
N ARG A 111 7.82 -6.03 -8.40
CA ARG A 111 9.03 -5.53 -7.73
C ARG A 111 8.87 -5.40 -6.22
N ARG A 112 7.65 -5.46 -5.70
CA ARG A 112 7.40 -5.43 -4.25
C ARG A 112 8.10 -6.60 -3.57
N LYS A 113 9.02 -6.30 -2.65
CA LYS A 113 9.61 -7.27 -1.73
C LYS A 113 8.49 -7.86 -0.88
N LEU A 114 8.51 -9.18 -0.69
CA LEU A 114 7.56 -9.86 0.18
C LEU A 114 8.14 -9.88 1.59
N ILE A 115 7.88 -8.81 2.32
CA ILE A 115 8.40 -8.64 3.67
C ILE A 115 7.37 -9.19 4.65
N ILE A 116 7.75 -10.24 5.38
CA ILE A 116 6.94 -10.76 6.48
C ILE A 116 7.25 -9.91 7.69
N VAL A 117 6.33 -9.01 8.01
CA VAL A 117 6.48 -8.14 9.17
C VAL A 117 5.69 -8.71 10.33
N ALA A 118 6.41 -9.22 11.34
CA ALA A 118 5.81 -9.71 12.56
C ALA A 118 4.96 -8.63 13.23
N ARG A 119 3.87 -9.04 13.91
CA ARG A 119 3.04 -8.11 14.69
C ARG A 119 3.92 -7.38 15.71
N PRO A 120 3.79 -6.05 15.83
CA PRO A 120 4.57 -5.28 16.78
C PRO A 120 4.31 -5.73 18.22
N LYS A 121 5.36 -5.85 19.03
CA LYS A 121 5.30 -6.25 20.45
C LYS A 121 4.25 -5.48 21.25
N LYS A 122 4.13 -4.16 21.00
CA LYS A 122 3.14 -3.29 21.68
C LYS A 122 1.69 -3.76 21.52
N PHE A 123 1.40 -4.45 20.41
CA PHE A 123 0.05 -4.85 20.01
C PHE A 123 -0.10 -6.37 19.91
N ALA A 124 0.89 -7.14 20.41
CA ALA A 124 0.94 -8.59 20.26
C ALA A 124 -0.28 -9.32 20.85
N ASP A 125 -0.84 -8.79 21.94
CA ASP A 125 -1.97 -9.39 22.66
C ASP A 125 -3.35 -9.05 22.05
N LEU A 126 -3.40 -8.21 21.01
CA LEU A 126 -4.66 -7.85 20.36
C LEU A 126 -5.15 -8.96 19.42
N PRO A 127 -6.47 -9.17 19.30
CA PRO A 127 -7.06 -10.02 18.28
C PRO A 127 -6.67 -9.57 16.85
N ASP A 128 -6.58 -10.52 15.93
CA ASP A 128 -6.17 -10.27 14.54
C ASP A 128 -7.11 -9.30 13.82
N ASP A 129 -8.41 -9.37 14.10
CA ASP A 129 -9.43 -8.53 13.49
C ASP A 129 -9.56 -7.14 14.16
N ALA A 130 -8.85 -6.93 15.28
CA ALA A 130 -8.81 -5.67 16.01
C ALA A 130 -7.58 -4.80 15.68
N CYS A 131 -6.58 -5.35 14.98
CA CYS A 131 -5.29 -4.69 14.73
C CYS A 131 -4.86 -4.78 13.26
N PHE A 132 -4.84 -3.64 12.57
CA PHE A 132 -4.37 -3.54 11.18
C PHE A 132 -3.00 -2.89 11.15
N GLN A 133 -2.03 -3.54 10.50
CA GLN A 133 -0.64 -3.07 10.45
C GLN A 133 -0.14 -2.83 9.02
N TYR A 134 0.63 -1.75 8.89
CA TYR A 134 1.22 -1.28 7.64
C TYR A 134 2.69 -0.93 7.91
N ALA A 135 3.62 -1.66 7.30
CA ALA A 135 5.05 -1.33 7.37
C ALA A 135 5.43 -0.41 6.21
N ALA A 136 6.72 -0.05 6.12
CA ALA A 136 7.20 0.91 5.15
C ALA A 136 6.92 0.56 3.67
N ASP A 137 6.77 -0.73 3.34
CA ASP A 137 6.46 -1.23 1.99
C ASP A 137 4.99 -1.02 1.57
N ALA A 138 4.11 -0.62 2.50
CA ALA A 138 2.69 -0.41 2.25
C ALA A 138 2.34 0.99 1.72
N PHE A 139 3.29 1.93 1.74
CA PHE A 139 3.06 3.31 1.34
C PHE A 139 2.97 3.46 -0.19
N GLY A 140 1.98 4.23 -0.65
CA GLY A 140 1.61 4.29 -2.07
C GLY A 140 2.24 5.46 -2.84
N TYR A 141 2.61 6.53 -2.14
CA TYR A 141 3.26 7.70 -2.71
C TYR A 141 4.46 8.08 -1.84
N THR A 142 5.60 8.27 -2.49
CA THR A 142 6.86 8.73 -1.89
C THR A 142 7.40 9.86 -2.75
N ARG A 143 7.71 11.01 -2.16
CA ARG A 143 8.42 12.08 -2.85
C ARG A 143 9.88 11.69 -3.15
N GLU A 144 10.52 12.46 -4.02
CA GLU A 144 11.98 12.40 -4.20
C GLU A 144 12.68 12.67 -2.85
N GLY A 145 13.71 11.87 -2.53
CA GLY A 145 14.39 11.92 -1.23
C GLY A 145 13.74 11.08 -0.12
N THR A 146 12.69 10.32 -0.43
CA THR A 146 12.15 9.29 0.46
C THR A 146 12.32 7.90 -0.14
N GLU A 147 12.87 6.98 0.65
CA GLU A 147 13.12 5.60 0.23
C GLU A 147 12.79 4.62 1.36
N VAL A 148 12.43 3.40 0.97
CA VAL A 148 12.34 2.27 1.91
C VAL A 148 13.75 1.72 2.12
N VAL A 149 14.26 1.87 3.34
CA VAL A 149 15.60 1.41 3.74
C VAL A 149 15.51 0.27 4.73
N GLU A 150 16.54 -0.59 4.73
CA GLU A 150 16.72 -1.62 5.75
C GLU A 150 17.31 -0.99 7.01
N VAL A 151 16.69 -1.25 8.16
CA VAL A 151 17.06 -0.64 9.44
C VAL A 151 17.00 -1.70 10.54
N GLU A 152 18.15 -2.07 11.10
CA GLU A 152 18.26 -3.16 12.09
C GLU A 152 17.55 -2.84 13.42
N GLU A 153 17.55 -1.59 13.84
CA GLU A 153 16.85 -1.13 15.05
C GLU A 153 15.30 -1.09 14.91
N ALA A 154 14.78 -1.15 13.68
CA ALA A 154 13.34 -1.17 13.42
C ALA A 154 12.78 -2.58 13.62
N GLU A 155 11.65 -2.72 14.31
CA GLU A 155 11.07 -4.04 14.60
C GLU A 155 10.65 -4.78 13.32
N SER A 156 10.25 -4.04 12.29
CA SER A 156 9.93 -4.55 10.96
C SER A 156 11.14 -4.87 10.08
N GLY A 157 12.34 -4.41 10.46
CA GLY A 157 13.55 -4.42 9.65
C GLY A 157 13.60 -3.37 8.52
N ILE A 158 12.54 -2.58 8.32
CA ILE A 158 12.46 -1.55 7.26
C ILE A 158 11.78 -0.25 7.71
N ALA A 159 12.18 0.87 7.12
CA ALA A 159 11.51 2.16 7.34
C ALA A 159 11.46 3.00 6.07
N ASN A 160 10.44 3.86 5.94
CA ASN A 160 10.49 4.97 4.99
C ASN A 160 11.38 6.04 5.60
N ARG A 161 12.55 6.27 5.01
CA ARG A 161 13.48 7.32 5.42
C ARG A 161 13.35 8.51 4.49
N SER A 162 12.90 9.63 5.04
CA SER A 162 12.79 10.91 4.35
C SER A 162 13.87 11.85 4.85
N VAL A 163 14.89 12.10 4.03
CA VAL A 163 15.90 13.12 4.33
C VAL A 163 15.32 14.49 4.03
N LEU A 164 15.48 15.42 4.96
CA LEU A 164 14.97 16.78 4.88
C LEU A 164 16.08 17.73 4.43
N THR A 165 15.75 18.64 3.52
CA THR A 165 16.64 19.72 3.11
C THR A 165 16.66 20.85 4.15
N ASP A 166 17.70 21.70 4.13
CA ASP A 166 17.78 22.86 5.01
C ASP A 166 16.57 23.81 4.86
N ALA A 167 16.05 23.93 3.63
CA ALA A 167 14.86 24.73 3.36
C ALA A 167 13.61 24.16 4.03
N GLU A 168 13.47 22.83 4.04
CA GLU A 168 12.37 22.13 4.70
C GLU A 168 12.48 22.22 6.21
N ILE A 169 13.68 22.00 6.77
CA ILE A 169 13.93 22.18 8.20
C ILE A 169 13.59 23.61 8.64
N LYS A 170 13.96 24.62 7.85
CA LYS A 170 13.64 26.02 8.15
C LYS A 170 12.13 26.32 8.08
N ALA A 171 11.40 25.65 7.19
CA ALA A 171 9.96 25.82 7.03
C ALA A 171 9.13 24.94 7.99
N MET A 172 9.76 23.95 8.62
CA MET A 172 9.12 22.97 9.49
C MET A 172 8.62 23.63 10.78
N THR A 173 7.31 23.54 11.02
CA THR A 173 6.70 23.99 12.28
C THR A 173 6.55 22.86 13.29
N HIS A 174 6.36 21.62 12.80
CA HIS A 174 6.25 20.41 13.61
C HIS A 174 7.10 19.30 13.00
N PRO A 175 7.78 18.47 13.82
CA PRO A 175 8.51 17.30 13.36
C PRO A 175 7.72 16.35 12.45
N LEU A 176 6.43 16.15 12.75
CA LEU A 176 5.56 15.31 11.95
C LEU A 176 4.11 15.74 12.12
N ARG A 177 3.40 15.85 11.01
CA ARG A 177 1.96 16.05 10.91
C ARG A 177 1.33 14.92 10.12
N LEU A 178 0.16 14.51 10.57
CA LEU A 178 -0.68 13.50 9.94
C LEU A 178 -2.08 14.05 9.75
N ASP A 179 -2.67 13.77 8.59
CA ASP A 179 -4.09 13.99 8.32
C ASP A 179 -4.74 12.70 7.81
N LEU A 180 -6.02 12.50 8.14
CA LEU A 180 -6.85 11.46 7.59
C LEU A 180 -7.75 12.06 6.50
N HIS A 181 -7.47 11.72 5.26
CA HIS A 181 -8.32 12.07 4.13
C HIS A 181 -9.29 10.95 3.79
N ASP A 182 -10.38 11.33 3.12
CA ASP A 182 -11.31 10.40 2.48
C ASP A 182 -11.83 11.04 1.17
N HIS A 183 -11.52 10.42 0.02
CA HIS A 183 -11.89 10.96 -1.29
C HIS A 183 -13.40 11.15 -1.50
N ASN A 184 -14.23 10.35 -0.83
CA ASN A 184 -15.68 10.43 -0.92
C ASN A 184 -16.28 11.45 0.04
N ARG A 185 -15.57 11.76 1.14
CA ARG A 185 -15.93 12.86 2.04
C ARG A 185 -15.27 14.14 1.54
N LYS A 186 -15.77 14.70 0.44
CA LYS A 186 -15.54 16.11 0.15
C LYS A 186 -16.17 16.93 1.28
N ALA A 187 -15.36 17.34 2.25
CA ALA A 187 -15.74 18.22 3.35
C ALA A 187 -17.06 17.80 4.03
N THR A 188 -17.07 16.68 4.76
CA THR A 188 -17.87 16.69 6.00
C THR A 188 -17.35 17.90 6.78
N GLY A 189 -18.17 18.87 7.17
CA GLY A 189 -17.73 20.15 7.76
C GLY A 189 -16.99 20.07 9.11
N HIS A 190 -16.24 19.00 9.34
CA HIS A 190 -15.15 18.87 10.29
C HIS A 190 -13.87 19.25 9.53
N GLU A 191 -13.16 20.24 10.05
CA GLU A 191 -11.82 20.58 9.55
C GLU A 191 -10.95 19.31 9.53
N PRO A 192 -10.05 19.15 8.55
CA PRO A 192 -9.03 18.11 8.62
C PRO A 192 -8.35 18.22 9.98
N THR A 193 -8.50 17.20 10.82
CA THR A 193 -7.88 17.20 12.15
C THR A 193 -6.44 16.78 11.94
N ILE A 194 -5.62 17.75 11.55
CA ILE A 194 -4.18 17.56 11.42
C ILE A 194 -3.63 17.40 12.83
N GLU A 195 -3.19 16.21 13.15
CA GLU A 195 -2.52 15.91 14.41
C GLU A 195 -1.01 16.05 14.20
N SER A 196 -0.32 16.65 15.18
CA SER A 196 1.12 16.92 15.13
C SER A 196 1.86 16.32 16.30
N ILE A 197 3.10 15.92 16.07
CA ILE A 197 4.11 15.76 17.13
C ILE A 197 4.80 17.10 17.29
N GLU A 198 4.79 17.68 18.48
CA GLU A 198 5.59 18.87 18.79
C GLU A 198 7.07 18.51 19.01
N MET A 199 7.96 19.46 18.73
CA MET A 199 9.41 19.25 18.92
C MET A 199 9.77 18.88 20.37
N GLY A 200 9.02 19.42 21.34
CA GLY A 200 9.18 19.12 22.77
C GLY A 200 8.77 17.69 23.14
N ASP A 201 7.85 17.09 22.38
CA ASP A 201 7.22 15.80 22.66
C ASP A 201 7.96 14.61 22.05
N ILE A 202 9.04 14.86 21.30
CA ILE A 202 9.94 13.80 20.86
C ILE A 202 10.50 13.11 22.11
N ALA A 203 10.12 11.84 22.28
CA ALA A 203 10.31 11.08 23.52
C ALA A 203 11.76 10.69 23.81
N GLY A 204 12.59 10.58 22.76
CA GLY A 204 13.99 10.19 22.89
C GLY A 204 14.64 9.92 21.54
N SER A 205 15.85 9.37 21.58
CA SER A 205 16.47 8.77 20.42
C SER A 205 15.81 7.43 20.06
N GLY A 206 15.92 7.02 18.80
CA GLY A 206 15.34 5.76 18.31
C GLY A 206 13.86 5.86 17.96
N TYR A 207 13.24 4.71 17.74
CA TYR A 207 11.82 4.62 17.39
C TYR A 207 10.92 4.69 18.62
N HIS A 208 9.85 5.47 18.50
CA HIS A 208 8.82 5.60 19.53
C HIS A 208 7.42 5.54 18.91
N TRP A 209 6.47 5.04 19.69
CA TRP A 209 5.06 4.97 19.32
C TRP A 209 4.32 6.24 19.71
N TYR A 210 3.69 6.89 18.73
CA TYR A 210 2.85 8.06 18.93
C TYR A 210 1.43 7.76 18.47
N GLN A 211 0.44 8.14 19.27
CA GLN A 211 -0.97 8.03 18.90
C GLN A 211 -1.41 9.35 18.29
N PHE A 212 -1.89 9.31 17.05
CA PHE A 212 -2.37 10.46 16.28
C PHE A 212 -3.90 10.57 16.31
N GLY A 213 -4.55 10.20 17.41
CA GLY A 213 -6.01 10.32 17.58
C GLY A 213 -6.81 9.07 17.21
N THR A 214 -8.14 9.26 17.16
CA THR A 214 -9.15 8.21 16.96
C THR A 214 -10.14 8.65 15.88
N TYR A 215 -10.31 7.85 14.82
CA TYR A 215 -11.13 8.24 13.67
C TYR A 215 -11.99 7.11 13.12
N ALA A 216 -13.15 7.47 12.56
CA ALA A 216 -13.92 6.59 11.69
C ALA A 216 -13.33 6.59 10.28
N LEU A 217 -13.06 5.40 9.74
CA LEU A 217 -12.53 5.23 8.39
C LEU A 217 -13.66 5.09 7.36
N GLY A 218 -13.45 5.63 6.18
CA GLY A 218 -14.30 5.41 5.01
C GLY A 218 -13.66 4.49 3.97
N LEU A 219 -14.46 4.14 2.96
CA LEU A 219 -14.07 3.22 1.88
C LEU A 219 -12.94 3.75 0.98
N THR A 220 -12.67 5.06 1.08
CA THR A 220 -11.60 5.74 0.33
C THR A 220 -10.65 6.50 1.26
N SER A 221 -10.53 6.05 2.52
CA SER A 221 -9.64 6.68 3.49
C SER A 221 -8.15 6.41 3.24
N PHE A 222 -7.35 7.44 3.41
CA PHE A 222 -5.90 7.38 3.40
C PHE A 222 -5.29 8.37 4.41
N LEU A 223 -4.12 8.03 4.94
CA LEU A 223 -3.33 8.92 5.78
C LEU A 223 -2.32 9.68 4.93
N TRP A 224 -2.19 10.97 5.19
CA TRP A 224 -1.20 11.84 4.58
C TRP A 224 -0.24 12.37 5.64
N PHE A 225 1.05 12.13 5.43
CA PHE A 225 2.13 12.62 6.28
C PHE A 225 2.82 13.78 5.57
N TYR A 226 2.75 14.99 6.13
CA TYR A 226 3.12 16.20 5.39
C TYR A 226 4.62 16.35 5.17
N GLU A 227 5.42 16.19 6.22
CA GLU A 227 6.87 16.41 6.21
C GLU A 227 7.59 15.38 5.33
N PRO A 228 7.36 14.06 5.49
CA PRO A 228 7.93 13.07 4.57
C PRO A 228 7.18 13.00 3.22
N ALA A 229 6.05 13.71 3.08
CA ALA A 229 5.13 13.65 1.93
C ALA A 229 4.79 12.20 1.53
N LEU A 230 4.31 11.44 2.51
CA LEU A 230 3.96 10.04 2.36
C LEU A 230 2.44 9.84 2.36
N GLN A 231 1.96 8.93 1.52
CA GLN A 231 0.56 8.49 1.52
C GLN A 231 0.44 7.03 1.89
N LEU A 232 -0.47 6.72 2.82
CA LEU A 232 -0.83 5.35 3.18
C LEU A 232 -2.34 5.12 3.04
N ASN A 233 -2.74 4.22 2.15
CA ASN A 233 -4.14 3.82 2.04
C ASN A 233 -4.50 2.88 3.21
N VAL A 234 -5.56 3.22 3.94
CA VAL A 234 -6.01 2.49 5.14
C VAL A 234 -7.44 1.96 5.02
N ASN A 235 -8.08 2.18 3.87
CA ASN A 235 -9.45 1.80 3.59
C ASN A 235 -9.72 0.29 3.69
N ASN A 236 -8.69 -0.56 3.62
CA ASN A 236 -8.84 -2.01 3.84
C ASN A 236 -9.16 -2.40 5.29
N ALA A 237 -9.01 -1.48 6.26
CA ALA A 237 -9.46 -1.68 7.64
C ALA A 237 -10.96 -1.35 7.83
N CYS A 238 -11.57 -0.60 6.90
CA CYS A 238 -12.98 -0.23 6.94
C CYS A 238 -13.87 -1.43 6.57
N ASP A 239 -14.89 -1.69 7.38
CA ASP A 239 -15.97 -2.62 7.02
C ASP A 239 -17.06 -1.84 6.27
N PRO A 240 -17.39 -2.19 5.00
CA PRO A 240 -18.45 -1.52 4.26
C PRO A 240 -19.84 -1.62 4.91
N PHE A 241 -20.04 -2.57 5.84
CA PHE A 241 -21.29 -2.74 6.58
C PHE A 241 -21.28 -2.06 7.96
N ASP A 242 -20.12 -1.53 8.38
CA ASP A 242 -19.97 -0.75 9.61
C ASP A 242 -19.03 0.44 9.40
N LEU A 243 -19.57 1.50 8.80
CA LEU A 243 -18.85 2.76 8.57
C LEU A 243 -18.68 3.61 9.85
N GLY A 244 -19.27 3.19 10.97
CA GLY A 244 -19.16 3.86 12.27
C GLY A 244 -17.94 3.42 13.08
N GLN A 245 -17.35 2.27 12.73
CA GLN A 245 -16.17 1.73 13.40
C GLN A 245 -15.04 2.75 13.45
N THR A 246 -14.59 3.06 14.66
CA THR A 246 -13.46 3.98 14.90
C THR A 246 -12.18 3.21 15.21
N PHE A 247 -11.05 3.85 14.93
CA PHE A 247 -9.72 3.28 15.08
C PHE A 247 -8.78 4.28 15.75
N ASP A 248 -8.03 3.83 16.76
CA ASP A 248 -6.85 4.55 17.22
C ASP A 248 -5.73 4.41 16.20
N ILE A 249 -5.14 5.52 15.77
CA ILE A 249 -4.05 5.54 14.82
C ILE A 249 -2.73 5.70 15.57
N TRP A 250 -1.85 4.72 15.40
CA TRP A 250 -0.52 4.69 16.01
C TRP A 250 0.55 4.70 14.93
N VAL A 251 1.59 5.53 15.12
CA VAL A 251 2.73 5.63 14.21
C VAL A 251 4.00 5.34 14.98
N HIS A 252 4.84 4.46 14.44
CA HIS A 252 6.18 4.18 14.95
C HIS A 252 7.19 4.97 14.14
N VAL A 253 7.79 5.99 14.77
CA VAL A 253 8.66 6.96 14.09
C VAL A 253 9.93 7.24 14.89
N LYS A 254 11.02 7.46 14.16
CA LYS A 254 12.31 7.95 14.64
C LYS A 254 12.64 9.26 13.94
N PHE A 255 13.30 10.16 14.67
CA PHE A 255 13.82 11.42 14.15
C PHE A 255 15.35 11.43 14.26
N GLU A 256 16.04 11.79 13.18
CA GLU A 256 17.51 11.82 13.08
C GLU A 256 18.01 13.22 12.71
N GLY A 257 19.23 13.55 13.14
CA GLY A 257 19.93 14.78 12.79
C GLY A 257 19.73 15.96 13.76
N PRO A 258 20.62 16.96 13.69
CA PRO A 258 20.70 18.04 14.68
C PRO A 258 19.48 18.95 14.76
N ALA A 259 18.57 18.90 13.78
CA ALA A 259 17.34 19.69 13.82
C ALA A 259 16.31 19.16 14.84
N PHE A 260 16.47 17.93 15.32
CA PHE A 260 15.54 17.31 16.26
C PHE A 260 16.14 17.19 17.67
N LYS A 261 15.29 17.33 18.69
CA LYS A 261 15.64 17.39 20.12
C LYS A 261 16.65 16.33 20.60
N HIS A 262 16.58 15.11 20.05
CA HIS A 262 17.41 13.97 20.44
C HIS A 262 18.26 13.42 19.29
N GLY A 263 18.34 14.13 18.16
CA GLY A 263 19.12 13.72 17.00
C GLY A 263 20.61 13.99 17.18
N LEU A 264 21.43 13.22 16.46
CA LEU A 264 22.89 13.33 16.56
C LEU A 264 23.44 14.36 15.56
N PRO A 265 24.51 15.12 15.91
CA PRO A 265 25.04 16.17 15.05
C PRO A 265 25.64 15.71 13.71
N ASP A 266 26.06 14.45 13.64
CA ASP A 266 26.70 13.83 12.47
C ASP A 266 25.70 13.10 11.54
N GLN A 267 24.43 13.07 11.91
CA GLN A 267 23.37 12.49 11.11
C GLN A 267 22.71 13.53 10.21
N ALA A 268 22.27 13.10 9.02
CA ALA A 268 21.38 13.92 8.22
C ALA A 268 20.04 14.12 8.94
N ASN A 269 19.44 15.30 8.77
CA ASN A 269 18.09 15.55 9.28
C ASN A 269 17.10 14.66 8.53
N ALA A 270 16.51 13.68 9.21
CA ALA A 270 15.60 12.73 8.58
C ALA A 270 14.46 12.30 9.51
N ILE A 271 13.33 11.95 8.89
CA ILE A 271 12.19 11.32 9.55
C ILE A 271 12.12 9.88 9.04
N LEU A 272 12.08 8.92 9.95
CA LEU A 272 11.97 7.50 9.63
C LEU A 272 10.64 6.97 10.15
N ILE A 273 9.73 6.61 9.25
CA ILE A 273 8.46 5.96 9.60
C ILE A 273 8.60 4.47 9.34
N GLU A 274 8.64 3.70 10.42
CA GLU A 274 8.69 2.23 10.34
C GLU A 274 7.33 1.66 9.99
N ARG A 275 6.30 2.13 10.71
CA ARG A 275 5.01 1.44 10.77
C ARG A 275 3.86 2.37 11.16
N VAL A 276 2.68 2.04 10.65
CA VAL A 276 1.39 2.51 11.14
C VAL A 276 0.56 1.32 11.61
N VAL A 277 -0.12 1.47 12.75
CA VAL A 277 -1.07 0.50 13.31
C VAL A 277 -2.41 1.19 13.56
N LEU A 278 -3.49 0.54 13.13
CA LEU A 278 -4.85 0.93 13.43
C LEU A 278 -5.44 -0.08 14.39
N VAL A 279 -5.93 0.39 15.55
CA VAL A 279 -6.55 -0.45 16.56
C VAL A 279 -8.04 -0.13 16.63
N LYS A 280 -8.90 -1.12 16.36
CA LYS A 280 -10.36 -0.94 16.49
C LYS A 280 -10.72 -0.56 17.92
N LYS A 281 -11.61 0.42 18.06
CA LYS A 281 -12.28 0.73 19.33
C LYS A 281 -13.55 -0.12 19.48
N GLY A 282 -13.74 -0.68 20.67
CA GLY A 282 -14.96 -1.40 21.04
C GLY A 282 -16.15 -0.49 21.32
#